data_AF-A0A5E4JSB5-F1
#
_entry.id   AF-A0A5E4JSB5-F1
#
_cell.length_a   1.000
_cell.length_b   1.000
_cell.length_c   1.000
_cell.angle_alpha   90.00
_cell.angle_beta   90.00
_cell.angle_gamma   90.00
#
_symmetry.space_group_name_H-M   'P 1'
#
loop_
_entity.id
_entity.type
_entity.pdbx_description
1 polymer ?
#
loop_
_entity_poly.entity_id
_entity_poly.type
_entity_poly.pdbx_seq_one_letter_code
_entity_poly.pdbx_strand_id
1 'polypeptide(L)' 'MGSVIAKNVVKRKPGYLYYVDGKGNVCEAKMARGGKKKKR' A
#
# COMPACT_ATOMS: atom_id res chain seq x y z
N MET A 1 -23.16 6.35 12.70
CA MET A 1 -22.71 6.37 11.29
C MET A 1 -21.32 6.97 11.25
N GLY A 2 -20.37 6.36 10.53
CA GLY A 2 -19.03 6.91 10.36
C GLY A 2 -19.03 8.06 9.35
N SER A 3 -18.27 9.12 9.63
CA SER A 3 -18.04 10.24 8.70
C SER A 3 -16.62 10.20 8.15
N VAL A 4 -16.45 10.65 6.90
CA VAL A 4 -15.12 10.76 6.28
C VAL A 4 -14.44 12.01 6.83
N ILE A 5 -13.34 11.84 7.55
CA ILE A 5 -12.62 12.93 8.23
C ILE A 5 -11.53 13.54 7.33
N ALA A 6 -10.98 12.75 6.41
CA ALA A 6 -9.95 13.21 5.48
C ALA A 6 -10.02 12.46 4.15
N LYS A 7 -9.78 13.17 3.05
CA LYS A 7 -9.69 12.64 1.68
C LYS A 7 -8.27 12.82 1.16
N ASN A 8 -7.83 11.92 0.27
CA ASN A 8 -6.53 12.03 -0.42
C ASN A 8 -5.32 12.15 0.52
N VAL A 9 -5.36 11.51 1.69
CA VAL A 9 -4.29 11.58 2.71
C VAL A 9 -2.94 11.03 2.23
N VAL A 10 -2.92 10.25 1.16
CA VAL A 10 -1.69 9.75 0.53
C VAL A 10 -1.73 9.93 -0.98
N LYS A 11 -0.59 10.33 -1.56
CA LYS A 11 -0.35 10.29 -3.00
C LYS A 11 0.23 8.93 -3.37
N ARG A 12 -0.51 8.13 -4.14
CA ARG A 12 -0.09 6.79 -4.54
C ARG A 12 0.98 6.85 -5.62
N LYS A 13 2.08 6.15 -5.42
CA LYS A 13 3.16 6.02 -6.39
C LYS A 13 2.94 4.77 -7.26
N PRO A 14 3.20 4.84 -8.58
CA PRO A 14 3.19 3.67 -9.44
C PRO A 14 4.16 2.59 -8.93
N GLY A 15 3.72 1.32 -8.91
CA GLY A 15 4.55 0.19 -8.48
C GLY A 15 4.64 -0.04 -6.97
N TYR A 16 3.80 0.62 -6.17
CA TYR A 16 3.69 0.42 -4.73
C TYR A 16 2.28 -0.04 -4.34
N LEU A 17 2.22 -1.00 -3.40
CA LEU A 17 1.00 -1.45 -2.74
C LEU A 17 0.74 -0.58 -1.51
N TYR A 18 -0.52 -0.18 -1.32
CA TYR A 18 -0.96 0.59 -0.17
C TYR A 18 -2.07 -0.17 0.56
N TYR A 19 -1.93 -0.37 1.87
CA TYR A 19 -2.89 -1.10 2.70
C TYR A 19 -2.97 -0.50 4.11
N VAL A 20 -4.00 -0.89 4.87
CA VAL A 20 -4.18 -0.51 6.27
C VAL A 20 -3.78 -1.68 7.15
N ASP A 21 -2.90 -1.45 8.13
CA ASP A 21 -2.52 -2.49 9.09
C ASP A 21 -3.55 -2.62 10.24
N GLY A 22 -3.36 -3.62 11.11
CA GLY A 22 -4.24 -3.83 12.27
C GLY A 22 -4.21 -2.69 13.31
N LYS A 23 -3.25 -1.77 13.22
CA LYS A 23 -3.15 -0.57 14.07
C LYS A 23 -3.79 0.66 13.41
N GLY A 24 -4.33 0.51 12.20
CA GLY A 24 -4.96 1.60 11.46
C GLY A 24 -4.00 2.49 10.66
N ASN A 25 -2.73 2.10 10.50
CA ASN A 25 -1.76 2.89 9.73
C ASN A 25 -1.89 2.61 8.24
N VAL A 26 -1.64 3.63 7.41
CA VAL A 26 -1.48 3.46 5.96
C VAL A 26 -0.03 3.10 5.66
N CYS A 27 0.19 1.88 5.18
CA CYS A 27 1.51 1.34 4.86
C CYS A 27 1.79 1.36 3.35
N GLU A 28 3.04 1.60 2.96
CA GLU A 28 3.55 1.56 1.57
C GLU A 28 4.52 0.38 1.43
N ALA A 29 4.31 -0.48 0.43
CA ALA A 29 5.19 -1.61 0.12
C ALA A 29 5.53 -1.66 -1.37
N LYS A 30 6.80 -1.90 -1.72
CA LYS A 30 7.22 -2.04 -3.11
C LYS A 30 6.67 -3.34 -3.69
N MET A 31 5.94 -3.26 -4.81
CA MET A 31 5.35 -4.45 -5.41
C MET A 31 6.43 -5.39 -5.93
N ALA A 32 6.31 -6.68 -5.60
CA ALA A 32 7.06 -7.73 -6.26
C ALA A 32 6.49 -7.90 -7.68
N ARG A 33 6.99 -7.09 -8.62
CA ARG A 33 6.73 -7.33 -10.04
C ARG A 33 7.44 -8.62 -10.41
N GLY A 34 6.69 -9.63 -10.84
CA GLY A 34 7.22 -10.95 -11.21
C GLY A 34 8.41 -10.79 -12.16
N GLY A 35 9.61 -11.07 -11.66
CA GLY A 35 10.85 -10.77 -12.35
C GLY A 35 12.02 -11.44 -11.62
N LYS A 36 12.59 -12.46 -12.28
CA LYS A 36 13.52 -13.47 -11.78
C LYS A 36 12.90 -14.52 -10.85
N LYS A 37 12.66 -15.70 -11.43
CA LYS A 37 12.66 -16.98 -10.70
C LYS A 37 13.91 -17.00 -9.82
N LYS A 38 13.74 -17.06 -8.50
CA LYS A 38 14.84 -17.36 -7.58
C LYS A 38 15.37 -18.73 -8.00
N LYS A 39 16.52 -18.78 -8.69
CA LYS A 39 17.21 -20.05 -8.92
C LYS A 39 17.65 -20.54 -7.53
N ARG A 40 17.24 -21.77 -7.21
CA ARG A 40 17.78 -22.53 -6.09
C ARG A 40 19.26 -22.80 -6.31
#